data_AF-A0A845XCU2-F1
#
_entry.id   AF-A0A845XCU2-F1
#
_cell.length_a   1.000
_cell.length_b   1.000
_cell.length_c   1.000
_cell.angle_alpha   90.00
_cell.angle_beta   90.00
_cell.angle_gamma   90.00
#
_symmetry.space_group_name_H-M   'P 1'
#
loop_
_entity.id
_entity.type
_entity.pdbx_description
1 polymer ?
#
loop_
_entity_poly.entity_id
_entity_poly.type
_entity_poly.pdbx_seq_one_letter_code
_entity_poly.pdbx_strand_id
1 'polypeptide(L)'
;MSGDRDKEKSFTDDDSRNSNNDSKFLVEIYQEDGTSWQAEFKSGDSEFSNVYQHPNREDLIVVSGGQGYVVNPETQQKTETFGGEITHAIELRSAHQILFKSGHQFIVYNVQGLLWKQIIPMLHELRQLNDEGRSILTGEQKATADADWQPFWMNTDTGQTYSEKYDCLKIVIERNGIKQRPWWKIW
;
A
#
# COMPACT_ATOMS: atom_id res chain seq x y z
N MET A 1 3.45 -63.47 42.73
CA MET A 1 3.70 -63.27 41.28
C MET A 1 2.44 -62.62 40.73
N SER A 2 2.27 -61.32 40.92
CA SER A 2 2.77 -60.23 40.06
C SER A 2 2.12 -60.25 38.68
N GLY A 3 1.32 -59.22 38.41
CA GLY A 3 0.63 -59.03 37.14
C GLY A 3 -0.41 -57.91 37.21
N ASP A 4 -0.02 -56.75 37.75
CA ASP A 4 -0.67 -55.47 37.46
C ASP A 4 -0.74 -55.29 35.93
N ARG A 5 -1.91 -54.93 35.41
CA ARG A 5 -2.02 -54.34 34.08
C ARG A 5 -2.64 -52.97 34.21
N ASP A 6 -1.85 -52.03 33.74
CA ASP A 6 -1.98 -50.59 33.90
C ASP A 6 -3.23 -50.00 33.27
N LYS A 7 -3.63 -48.90 33.89
CA LYS A 7 -4.63 -47.94 33.45
C LYS A 7 -4.04 -47.16 32.28
N GLU A 8 -4.63 -47.27 31.10
CA GLU A 8 -4.34 -46.31 30.03
C GLU A 8 -5.32 -45.13 30.15
N LYS A 9 -4.76 -44.02 30.62
CA LYS A 9 -5.37 -42.70 30.71
C LYS A 9 -5.39 -42.05 29.32
N SER A 10 -6.57 -41.54 28.98
CA SER A 10 -6.84 -40.27 28.27
C SER A 10 -5.67 -39.59 27.54
N PHE A 11 -5.86 -39.36 26.24
CA PHE A 11 -5.55 -38.07 25.59
C PHE A 11 -6.62 -37.82 24.53
N THR A 12 -7.67 -37.10 24.92
CA THR A 12 -8.50 -36.36 23.98
C THR A 12 -7.72 -35.08 23.67
N ASP A 13 -7.11 -35.02 22.49
CA ASP A 13 -6.62 -33.77 21.91
C ASP A 13 -7.84 -32.96 21.45
N ASP A 14 -8.52 -32.35 22.41
CA ASP A 14 -9.45 -31.26 22.20
C ASP A 14 -8.77 -30.02 22.77
N ASP A 15 -8.01 -29.29 21.95
CA ASP A 15 -7.72 -27.89 22.23
C ASP A 15 -7.26 -27.11 20.99
N SER A 16 -8.15 -26.20 20.58
CA SER A 16 -7.82 -24.84 20.14
C SER A 16 -7.00 -24.63 18.85
N ARG A 17 -7.64 -24.79 17.69
CA ARG A 17 -7.31 -23.97 16.50
C ARG A 17 -8.57 -23.37 15.89
N ASN A 18 -9.22 -22.47 16.62
CA ASN A 18 -10.11 -21.50 16.00
C ASN A 18 -10.03 -20.17 16.74
N SER A 19 -8.83 -19.59 16.77
CA SER A 19 -8.67 -18.17 17.03
C SER A 19 -8.96 -17.44 15.71
N ASN A 20 -10.23 -17.34 15.34
CA ASN A 20 -10.69 -16.23 14.50
C ASN A 20 -10.48 -14.96 15.33
N ASN A 21 -9.25 -14.45 15.34
CA ASN A 21 -9.00 -13.09 15.78
C ASN A 21 -9.62 -12.19 14.71
N ASP A 22 -10.93 -11.93 14.84
CA ASP A 22 -11.59 -10.81 14.19
C ASP A 22 -11.02 -9.53 14.83
N SER A 23 -9.74 -9.22 14.58
CA SER A 23 -9.13 -7.98 15.01
C SER A 23 -9.87 -6.84 14.34
N LYS A 24 -10.31 -5.88 15.15
CA LYS A 24 -11.11 -4.74 14.73
C LYS A 24 -10.33 -3.47 15.06
N PHE A 25 -10.32 -2.52 14.12
CA PHE A 25 -9.73 -1.20 14.29
C PHE A 25 -10.85 -0.19 14.50
N LEU A 26 -10.88 0.42 15.69
CA LEU A 26 -11.89 1.41 16.07
C LEU A 26 -11.33 2.81 15.81
N VAL A 27 -12.07 3.64 15.09
CA VAL A 27 -11.71 5.02 14.79
C VAL A 27 -12.84 5.93 15.23
N GLU A 28 -12.50 6.99 15.96
CA GLU A 28 -13.41 8.11 16.19
C GLU A 28 -13.25 9.12 15.05
N ILE A 29 -14.34 9.41 14.35
CA ILE A 29 -14.37 10.28 13.17
C ILE A 29 -15.16 11.54 13.51
N TYR A 30 -14.54 12.69 13.26
CA TYR A 30 -15.15 14.01 13.47
C TYR A 30 -15.75 14.53 12.18
N GLN A 31 -16.92 15.14 12.30
CA GLN A 31 -17.63 15.86 11.25
C GLN A 31 -17.25 17.35 11.25
N GLU A 32 -17.59 18.07 10.17
CA GLU A 32 -17.35 19.51 10.05
C GLU A 32 -18.10 20.32 11.12
N ASP A 33 -19.27 19.85 11.57
CA ASP A 33 -20.05 20.50 12.63
C ASP A 33 -19.48 20.28 14.05
N GLY A 34 -18.38 19.53 14.16
CA GLY A 34 -17.68 19.21 15.41
C GLY A 34 -18.26 18.02 16.17
N THR A 35 -19.32 17.39 15.68
CA THR A 35 -19.81 16.12 16.23
C THR A 35 -18.87 14.97 15.83
N SER A 36 -18.94 13.85 16.55
CA SER A 36 -18.15 12.66 16.23
C SER A 36 -18.96 11.38 16.34
N TRP A 37 -18.51 10.36 15.62
CA TRP A 37 -19.05 9.01 15.66
C TRP A 37 -17.92 7.98 15.64
N GLN A 38 -18.21 6.78 16.13
CA GLN A 38 -17.24 5.69 16.18
C GLN A 38 -17.51 4.68 15.07
N ALA A 39 -16.45 4.31 14.36
CA ALA A 39 -16.48 3.38 13.25
C ALA A 39 -15.57 2.18 13.54
N GLU A 40 -16.08 0.98 13.27
CA GLU A 40 -15.32 -0.26 13.45
C GLU A 40 -14.98 -0.88 12.10
N PHE A 41 -13.69 -1.13 11.88
CA PHE A 41 -13.17 -1.66 10.62
C PHE A 41 -12.58 -3.06 10.82
N LYS A 42 -13.06 -4.01 10.03
CA LYS A 42 -12.50 -5.37 10.00
C LYS A 42 -11.05 -5.32 9.50
N SER A 43 -10.15 -6.04 10.15
CA SER A 43 -8.76 -6.13 9.70
C SER A 43 -8.63 -7.02 8.46
N GLY A 44 -7.61 -6.71 7.64
CA GLY A 44 -7.12 -7.59 6.59
C GLY A 44 -6.04 -8.56 7.10
N ASP A 45 -5.10 -8.87 6.20
CA ASP A 45 -3.99 -9.80 6.40
C ASP A 45 -2.63 -9.07 6.45
N SER A 46 -2.55 -8.03 7.27
CA SER A 46 -1.29 -7.39 7.64
C SER A 46 -1.38 -6.70 9.01
N GLU A 47 -0.25 -6.24 9.54
CA GLU A 47 -0.20 -5.45 10.78
C GLU A 47 -0.38 -3.94 10.54
N PHE A 48 -0.55 -3.51 9.29
CA PHE A 48 -0.55 -2.09 8.94
C PHE A 48 -1.93 -1.47 9.12
N SER A 49 -2.04 -0.54 10.06
CA SER A 49 -3.24 0.28 10.26
C SER A 49 -2.87 1.75 10.29
N ASN A 50 -3.63 2.59 9.60
CA ASN A 50 -3.47 4.04 9.64
C ASN A 50 -4.71 4.76 9.07
N VAL A 51 -4.84 6.05 9.30
CA VAL A 51 -5.90 6.89 8.73
C VAL A 51 -5.26 8.03 7.94
N TYR A 52 -5.78 8.27 6.74
CA TYR A 52 -5.36 9.35 5.85
C TYR A 52 -6.56 10.20 5.47
N GLN A 53 -6.33 11.48 5.26
CA GLN A 53 -7.30 12.29 4.51
C GLN A 53 -7.29 11.82 3.05
N HIS A 54 -8.46 11.52 2.49
CA HIS A 54 -8.55 11.21 1.06
C HIS A 54 -8.13 12.46 0.25
N PRO A 55 -7.45 12.33 -0.91
CA PRO A 55 -6.99 13.50 -1.64
C PRO A 55 -8.09 14.47 -2.11
N ASN A 56 -9.35 14.01 -2.22
CA ASN A 56 -10.51 14.88 -2.47
C ASN A 56 -10.85 15.81 -1.30
N ARG A 57 -10.24 15.60 -0.12
CA ARG A 57 -10.43 16.34 1.14
C ARG A 57 -11.79 16.22 1.81
N GLU A 58 -12.71 15.48 1.20
CA GLU A 58 -14.06 15.23 1.71
C GLU A 58 -14.13 13.90 2.44
N ASP A 59 -13.44 12.88 1.90
CA ASP A 59 -13.45 11.53 2.47
C ASP A 59 -12.20 11.25 3.32
N LEU A 60 -12.26 10.15 4.05
CA LEU A 60 -11.14 9.53 4.77
C LEU A 60 -10.79 8.20 4.11
N ILE A 61 -9.50 7.89 4.10
CA ILE A 61 -9.01 6.54 3.82
C ILE A 61 -8.57 5.92 5.15
N VAL A 62 -9.26 4.86 5.56
CA VAL A 62 -8.88 4.08 6.75
C VAL A 62 -8.27 2.77 6.30
N VAL A 63 -7.10 2.43 6.83
CA VAL A 63 -6.49 1.11 6.66
C VAL A 63 -6.51 0.39 8.01
N SER A 64 -7.10 -0.80 8.04
CA SER A 64 -7.22 -1.67 9.21
C SER A 64 -6.57 -3.01 8.91
N GLY A 65 -5.42 -3.29 9.53
CA GLY A 65 -4.66 -4.52 9.34
C GLY A 65 -4.45 -4.89 7.87
N GLY A 66 -4.14 -3.90 7.03
CA GLY A 66 -3.95 -4.10 5.60
C GLY A 66 -5.19 -3.98 4.70
N GLN A 67 -6.39 -3.93 5.27
CA GLN A 67 -7.64 -3.70 4.52
C GLN A 67 -7.94 -2.19 4.47
N GLY A 68 -8.02 -1.64 3.26
CA GLY A 68 -8.36 -0.24 3.01
C GLY A 68 -9.87 -0.02 2.88
N TYR A 69 -10.32 1.15 3.34
CA TYR A 69 -11.70 1.63 3.34
C TYR A 69 -11.72 3.10 2.94
N VAL A 70 -12.64 3.50 2.07
CA VAL A 70 -12.97 4.91 1.83
C VAL A 70 -14.27 5.22 2.56
N VAL A 71 -14.26 6.26 3.38
CA VAL A 71 -15.35 6.62 4.30
C VAL A 71 -15.65 8.09 4.18
N ASN A 72 -16.93 8.42 3.99
CA ASN A 72 -17.38 9.79 4.05
C ASN A 72 -17.78 10.13 5.50
N PRO A 73 -17.10 11.09 6.16
CA PRO A 73 -17.33 11.40 7.57
C PRO A 73 -18.73 11.97 7.83
N GLU A 74 -19.30 12.71 6.88
CA GLU A 74 -20.59 13.39 7.04
C GLU A 74 -21.79 12.45 6.90
N THR A 75 -21.75 11.56 5.91
CA THR A 75 -22.84 10.61 5.67
C THR A 75 -22.69 9.33 6.50
N GLN A 76 -21.55 9.15 7.17
CA GLN A 76 -21.20 7.94 7.93
C GLN A 76 -21.21 6.67 7.06
N GLN A 77 -20.98 6.83 5.75
CA GLN A 77 -21.01 5.73 4.79
C GLN A 77 -19.62 5.31 4.37
N LYS A 78 -19.41 3.99 4.34
CA LYS A 78 -18.30 3.36 3.63
C LYS A 78 -18.65 3.31 2.14
N THR A 79 -17.86 3.99 1.32
CA THR A 79 -18.07 4.09 -0.12
C THR A 79 -17.27 3.03 -0.90
N GLU A 80 -16.11 2.61 -0.38
CA GLU A 80 -15.24 1.64 -1.05
C GLU A 80 -14.44 0.76 -0.06
N THR A 81 -14.02 -0.42 -0.53
CA THR A 81 -13.03 -1.29 0.12
C THR A 81 -11.95 -1.70 -0.87
N PHE A 82 -10.67 -1.67 -0.48
CA PHE A 82 -9.53 -2.04 -1.35
C PHE A 82 -8.37 -2.66 -0.57
N GLY A 83 -7.42 -3.28 -1.28
CA GLY A 83 -6.27 -3.92 -0.65
C GLY A 83 -6.66 -5.24 0.03
N GLY A 84 -6.21 -5.42 1.27
CA GLY A 84 -6.34 -6.66 2.04
C GLY A 84 -5.01 -7.07 2.66
N GLU A 85 -3.89 -6.70 2.03
CA GLU A 85 -2.52 -6.99 2.48
C GLU A 85 -1.67 -5.71 2.38
N ILE A 86 -2.27 -4.54 2.60
CA ILE A 86 -1.54 -3.27 2.56
C ILE A 86 -0.45 -3.32 3.62
N THR A 87 0.79 -3.04 3.24
CA THR A 87 1.94 -3.02 4.16
C THR A 87 2.58 -1.65 4.25
N HIS A 88 2.35 -0.79 3.24
CA HIS A 88 2.91 0.55 3.16
C HIS A 88 1.90 1.50 2.51
N ALA A 89 1.95 2.75 2.94
CA ALA A 89 1.31 3.87 2.25
C ALA A 89 2.26 5.06 2.19
N ILE A 90 2.15 5.85 1.12
CA ILE A 90 3.02 6.99 0.84
C ILE A 90 2.13 8.15 0.38
N GLU A 91 2.14 9.25 1.14
CA GLU A 91 1.52 10.50 0.71
C GLU A 91 2.43 11.21 -0.30
N LEU A 92 2.01 11.25 -1.56
CA LEU A 92 2.69 11.95 -2.64
C LEU A 92 2.14 13.37 -2.72
N ARG A 93 2.57 14.21 -1.78
CA ARG A 93 2.00 15.56 -1.57
C ARG A 93 2.12 16.45 -2.80
N SER A 94 3.19 16.29 -3.56
CA SER A 94 3.44 17.05 -4.79
C SER A 94 2.42 16.77 -5.89
N ALA A 95 1.83 15.57 -5.90
CA ALA A 95 0.89 15.09 -6.90
C ALA A 95 -0.55 15.01 -6.37
N HIS A 96 -0.79 15.34 -5.10
CA HIS A 96 -2.07 15.13 -4.40
C HIS A 96 -2.57 13.68 -4.53
N GLN A 97 -1.66 12.74 -4.27
CA GLN A 97 -1.92 11.30 -4.39
C GLN A 97 -1.55 10.56 -3.11
N ILE A 98 -2.14 9.39 -2.91
CA ILE A 98 -1.67 8.42 -1.92
C ILE A 98 -1.46 7.09 -2.64
N LEU A 99 -0.26 6.53 -2.50
CA LEU A 99 0.11 5.23 -3.04
C LEU A 99 0.14 4.21 -1.91
N PHE A 100 -0.52 3.07 -2.13
CA PHE A 100 -0.53 1.92 -1.24
C PHE A 100 0.18 0.74 -1.91
N LYS A 101 1.02 0.03 -1.14
CA LYS A 101 1.56 -1.29 -1.51
C LYS A 101 0.79 -2.37 -0.77
N SER A 102 0.08 -3.21 -1.51
CA SER A 102 -0.72 -4.34 -1.00
C SER A 102 -0.27 -5.63 -1.66
N GLY A 103 0.36 -6.55 -0.92
CA GLY A 103 0.94 -7.76 -1.52
C GLY A 103 1.87 -7.44 -2.68
N HIS A 104 1.54 -7.95 -3.88
CA HIS A 104 2.23 -7.68 -5.16
C HIS A 104 1.59 -6.56 -5.99
N GLN A 105 0.80 -5.70 -5.38
CA GLN A 105 0.01 -4.68 -6.08
C GLN A 105 0.30 -3.28 -5.54
N PHE A 106 0.32 -2.32 -6.46
CA PHE A 106 0.19 -0.91 -6.14
C PHE A 106 -1.23 -0.41 -6.40
N ILE A 107 -1.70 0.47 -5.53
CA ILE A 107 -3.02 1.11 -5.61
C ILE A 107 -2.78 2.60 -5.37
N VAL A 108 -3.23 3.46 -6.29
CA VAL A 108 -3.06 4.91 -6.14
C VAL A 108 -4.42 5.60 -6.15
N TYR A 109 -4.62 6.47 -5.17
CA TYR A 109 -5.75 7.39 -5.09
C TYR A 109 -5.29 8.81 -5.41
N ASN A 110 -6.15 9.58 -6.09
CA ASN A 110 -6.00 11.01 -6.30
C ASN A 110 -7.30 11.74 -5.93
N VAL A 111 -7.42 13.03 -6.30
CA VAL A 111 -8.59 13.84 -5.94
C VAL A 111 -9.90 13.38 -6.59
N GLN A 112 -9.84 12.53 -7.63
CA GLN A 112 -11.02 11.91 -8.27
C GLN A 112 -11.37 10.52 -7.71
N GLY A 113 -10.59 10.00 -6.74
CA GLY A 113 -10.76 8.65 -6.20
C GLY A 113 -9.65 7.71 -6.68
N LEU A 114 -9.98 6.44 -6.90
CA LEU A 114 -9.04 5.44 -7.41
C LEU A 114 -8.51 5.86 -8.79
N LEU A 115 -7.22 6.17 -8.88
CA LEU A 115 -6.58 6.58 -10.13
C LEU A 115 -6.19 5.35 -10.96
N TRP A 116 -5.42 4.43 -10.38
CA TRP A 116 -5.11 3.15 -11.02
C TRP A 116 -4.71 2.11 -9.97
N LYS A 117 -4.71 0.86 -10.42
CA LYS A 117 -4.26 -0.28 -9.64
C LYS A 117 -3.48 -1.23 -10.55
N GLN A 118 -2.32 -1.71 -10.11
CA GLN A 118 -1.45 -2.53 -10.94
C GLN A 118 -0.77 -3.62 -10.12
N ILE A 119 -0.83 -4.85 -10.64
CA ILE A 119 -0.06 -5.98 -10.12
C ILE A 119 1.36 -5.92 -10.72
N ILE A 120 2.36 -6.03 -9.86
CA ILE A 120 3.77 -6.14 -10.21
C ILE A 120 4.27 -7.48 -9.66
N PRO A 121 4.26 -8.55 -10.47
CA PRO A 121 4.52 -9.92 -10.00
C PRO A 121 5.89 -10.10 -9.31
N MET A 122 6.88 -9.31 -9.71
CA MET A 122 8.24 -9.36 -9.20
C MET A 122 8.48 -8.34 -8.07
N LEU A 123 7.44 -7.81 -7.43
CA LEU A 123 7.62 -6.87 -6.33
C LEU A 123 7.50 -7.61 -4.99
N HIS A 124 8.60 -7.71 -4.25
CA HIS A 124 8.60 -8.31 -2.92
C HIS A 124 8.64 -7.24 -1.82
N GLU A 125 9.77 -6.51 -1.76
CA GLU A 125 10.03 -5.47 -0.76
C GLU A 125 10.40 -4.15 -1.42
N LEU A 126 10.17 -3.07 -0.67
CA LEU A 126 10.47 -1.69 -1.04
C LEU A 126 11.20 -1.01 0.12
N ARG A 127 12.14 -0.12 -0.20
CA ARG A 127 12.75 0.77 0.80
C ARG A 127 13.26 2.06 0.17
N GLN A 128 13.64 3.01 1.04
CA GLN A 128 14.22 4.30 0.65
C GLN A 128 13.37 5.04 -0.38
N LEU A 129 12.06 5.05 -0.15
CA LEU A 129 11.08 5.64 -1.06
C LEU A 129 11.12 7.16 -0.97
N ASN A 130 11.26 7.85 -2.11
CA ASN A 130 11.29 9.31 -2.18
C ASN A 130 10.33 9.84 -3.25
N ASP A 131 9.52 10.84 -2.89
CA ASP A 131 8.72 11.64 -3.83
C ASP A 131 9.62 12.72 -4.43
N GLU A 132 10.02 12.55 -5.69
CA GLU A 132 10.84 13.52 -6.43
C GLU A 132 10.01 14.67 -7.02
N GLY A 133 8.69 14.67 -6.80
CA GLY A 133 7.78 15.60 -7.41
C GLY A 133 7.32 15.16 -8.80
N ARG A 134 6.29 15.85 -9.32
CA ARG A 134 5.76 15.64 -10.68
C ARG A 134 5.42 14.17 -10.98
N SER A 135 4.85 13.50 -9.98
CA SER A 135 4.40 12.12 -10.09
C SER A 135 5.53 11.12 -10.33
N ILE A 136 6.70 11.36 -9.75
CA ILE A 136 7.83 10.44 -9.78
C ILE A 136 8.12 9.95 -8.36
N LEU A 137 8.04 8.64 -8.18
CA LEU A 137 8.50 7.96 -6.98
C LEU A 137 9.78 7.19 -7.31
N THR A 138 10.81 7.35 -6.49
CA THR A 138 12.07 6.59 -6.59
C THR A 138 12.27 5.74 -5.34
N GLY A 139 13.13 4.72 -5.44
CA GLY A 139 13.58 3.96 -4.29
C GLY A 139 14.34 2.71 -4.69
N GLU A 140 14.36 1.73 -3.78
CA GLU A 140 14.95 0.42 -4.02
C GLU A 140 13.91 -0.68 -3.84
N GLN A 141 13.99 -1.71 -4.69
CA GLN A 141 13.11 -2.87 -4.65
C GLN A 141 13.91 -4.17 -4.61
N LYS A 142 13.29 -5.22 -4.05
CA LYS A 142 13.72 -6.61 -4.20
C LYS A 142 12.73 -7.38 -5.06
N ALA A 143 13.27 -8.17 -6.00
CA ALA A 143 12.46 -9.05 -6.84
C ALA A 143 11.99 -10.31 -6.10
N THR A 144 12.85 -10.84 -5.23
CA THR A 144 12.61 -12.01 -4.39
C THR A 144 13.31 -11.78 -3.04
N ALA A 145 13.03 -12.61 -2.03
CA ALA A 145 13.67 -12.50 -0.71
C ALA A 145 15.21 -12.51 -0.78
N ASP A 146 15.76 -13.36 -1.66
CA ASP A 146 17.20 -13.56 -1.84
C ASP A 146 17.84 -12.61 -2.88
N ALA A 147 17.05 -11.78 -3.57
CA ALA A 147 17.56 -10.84 -4.55
C ALA A 147 18.32 -9.68 -3.88
N ASP A 148 19.31 -9.14 -4.59
CA ASP A 148 19.91 -7.86 -4.23
C ASP A 148 18.92 -6.71 -4.39
N TRP A 149 19.09 -5.68 -3.58
CA TRP A 149 18.36 -4.42 -3.74
C TRP A 149 18.74 -3.77 -5.07
N GLN A 150 17.73 -3.45 -5.88
CA GLN A 150 17.92 -2.76 -7.15
C GLN A 150 17.19 -1.42 -7.11
N PRO A 151 17.77 -0.36 -7.70
CA PRO A 151 17.07 0.90 -7.82
C PRO A 151 15.85 0.73 -8.75
N PHE A 152 14.79 1.46 -8.43
CA PHE A 152 13.64 1.59 -9.32
C PHE A 152 13.10 3.01 -9.28
N TRP A 153 12.31 3.33 -10.29
CA TRP A 153 11.45 4.50 -10.26
C TRP A 153 10.13 4.20 -10.95
N MET A 154 9.10 4.98 -10.62
CA MET A 154 7.80 4.85 -11.25
C MET A 154 7.15 6.20 -11.48
N ASN A 155 6.35 6.27 -12.55
CA ASN A 155 5.43 7.37 -12.78
C ASN A 155 4.11 7.07 -12.06
N THR A 156 3.77 7.87 -11.05
CA THR A 156 2.61 7.63 -10.20
C THR A 156 1.29 8.07 -10.83
N ASP A 157 1.32 8.80 -11.95
CA ASP A 157 0.10 9.09 -12.74
C ASP A 157 -0.31 7.90 -13.59
N THR A 158 0.66 7.10 -14.05
CA THR A 158 0.41 6.04 -15.04
C THR A 158 0.64 4.62 -14.53
N GLY A 159 1.33 4.47 -13.39
CA GLY A 159 1.76 3.17 -12.85
C GLY A 159 3.00 2.57 -13.54
N GLN A 160 3.50 3.21 -14.60
CA GLN A 160 4.68 2.73 -15.31
C GLN A 160 5.89 2.68 -14.38
N THR A 161 6.50 1.51 -14.29
CA THR A 161 7.61 1.20 -13.37
C THR A 161 8.83 0.78 -14.16
N TYR A 162 10.01 1.21 -13.70
CA TYR A 162 11.29 1.02 -14.36
C TYR A 162 12.31 0.49 -13.35
N SER A 163 12.94 -0.65 -13.67
CA SER A 163 13.98 -1.28 -12.85
C SER A 163 15.37 -0.73 -13.20
N GLU A 164 15.52 0.58 -13.09
CA GLU A 164 16.80 1.28 -13.25
C GLU A 164 16.84 2.49 -12.31
N LYS A 165 18.01 3.13 -12.20
CA LYS A 165 18.12 4.40 -11.46
C LYS A 165 17.39 5.50 -12.23
N TYR A 166 16.66 6.35 -11.51
CA TYR A 166 16.05 7.54 -12.09
C TYR A 166 17.12 8.50 -12.65
N ASP A 167 16.99 8.85 -13.93
CA ASP A 167 17.80 9.86 -14.62
C ASP A 167 16.86 10.90 -15.23
N CYS A 168 16.76 12.06 -14.57
CA CYS A 168 15.87 13.14 -15.00
C CYS A 168 16.25 13.73 -16.36
N LEU A 169 17.54 13.71 -16.74
CA LEU A 169 18.00 14.25 -18.02
C LEU A 169 17.57 13.34 -19.16
N LYS A 170 17.71 12.02 -19.00
CA LYS A 170 17.26 11.01 -19.98
C LYS A 170 15.78 11.22 -20.34
N ILE A 171 14.92 11.40 -19.34
CA ILE A 171 13.47 11.59 -19.53
C ILE A 171 13.14 12.92 -20.21
N VAL A 172 13.81 14.02 -19.83
CA VAL A 172 13.60 15.33 -20.47
C VAL A 172 14.02 15.30 -21.94
N ILE A 173 15.13 14.63 -22.26
CA ILE A 173 15.63 14.47 -23.64
C ILE A 173 14.63 13.66 -24.47
N GLU A 174 14.13 12.54 -23.94
CA GLU A 174 13.14 11.69 -24.60
C GLU A 174 11.81 12.42 -24.84
N ARG A 175 11.28 13.12 -23.82
CA ARG A 175 10.00 13.87 -23.93
C ARG A 175 10.06 15.02 -24.91
N ASN A 176 11.17 15.77 -24.92
CA ASN A 176 11.32 16.93 -25.80
C ASN A 176 11.77 16.56 -27.22
N GLY A 177 11.96 15.26 -27.51
CA GLY A 177 12.48 14.81 -28.79
C GLY A 177 13.83 15.44 -29.15
N ILE A 178 14.60 15.87 -28.14
CA ILE A 178 15.89 16.53 -28.34
C ILE A 178 16.85 15.42 -28.78
N LYS A 179 16.96 15.21 -30.09
CA LYS A 179 18.06 14.43 -30.64
C LYS A 179 19.34 15.12 -30.21
N GLN A 180 20.09 14.49 -29.30
CA GLN A 180 21.46 14.87 -28.96
C GLN A 180 22.23 14.97 -30.28
N ARG A 181 22.36 16.18 -30.82
CA ARG A 181 23.25 16.42 -31.95
C ARG A 181 24.64 16.46 -31.34
N PRO A 182 25.56 15.61 -31.78
CA PRO A 182 26.93 15.72 -31.34
C PRO A 182 27.43 17.14 -31.59
N TRP A 183 28.19 17.70 -30.65
CA TRP A 183 28.70 19.07 -30.73
C TRP A 183 29.53 19.33 -32.00
N TRP A 184 30.06 18.27 -32.63
CA TRP A 184 30.77 18.33 -33.91
C TRP A 184 29.88 18.42 -35.16
N LYS A 185 28.54 18.40 -35.04
CA LYS A 185 27.59 18.54 -36.15
C LYS A 185 26.89 19.91 -36.20
N ILE A 186 27.42 20.92 -35.50
CA ILE A 186 26.95 22.32 -35.55
C ILE A 186 27.92 23.12 -36.43
N TRP A 187 28.06 22.74 -37.70
CA TRP A 187 28.74 23.50 -38.76
C TRP A 187 28.13 23.12 -40.10
#